data_AF-A0A6I9MN48-F1
#
_entry.id   AF-A0A6I9MN48-F1
#
_cell.length_a   1.000
_cell.length_b   1.000
_cell.length_c   1.000
_cell.angle_alpha   90.00
_cell.angle_beta   90.00
_cell.angle_gamma   90.00
#
_symmetry.space_group_name_H-M   'P 1'
#
loop_
_entity.id
_entity.type
_entity.pdbx_description
1 polymer ?
#
loop_
_entity_poly.entity_id
_entity_poly.type
_entity_poly.pdbx_seq_one_letter_code
_entity_poly.pdbx_strand_id
1 'polypeptide(L)'
;MLSTGLAFGFVCLWHGGHDYLRYWALMNWVGVVVESTLKSVFASSYIQSIVKRNVSPAIERRCIALLSAFSTAMLILSNLVFLGGIHVGRIFWKRVFVQGWSNIALPMLAFLYCFAQIGLEWTSRPP
;
A
#
# COMPACT_ATOMS: atom_id res chain seq x y z
N MET A 1 14.31 -0.05 6.94
CA MET A 1 13.46 -0.61 8.01
C MET A 1 13.60 0.20 9.30
N LEU A 2 14.79 0.24 9.93
CA LEU A 2 15.00 1.03 11.16
C LEU A 2 14.90 2.54 10.92
N SER A 3 15.51 3.06 9.85
CA SER A 3 15.44 4.49 9.51
C SER A 3 14.02 5.00 9.24
N THR A 4 13.20 4.21 8.51
CA THR A 4 11.79 4.53 8.28
C THR A 4 10.97 4.51 9.57
N GLY A 5 11.18 3.51 10.44
CA GLY A 5 10.54 3.47 11.76
C GLY A 5 10.91 4.65 12.66
N LEU A 6 12.17 5.10 12.62
CA LEU A 6 12.64 6.27 13.37
C LEU A 6 12.05 7.58 12.84
N ALA A 7 11.92 7.75 11.52
CA ALA A 7 11.28 8.93 10.93
C ALA A 7 9.80 9.03 11.34
N PHE A 8 9.05 7.92 11.28
CA PHE A 8 7.66 7.90 11.73
C PHE A 8 7.54 8.07 13.26
N GLY A 9 8.47 7.50 14.02
CA GLY A 9 8.55 7.68 15.48
C GLY A 9 8.82 9.13 15.88
N PHE A 10 9.72 9.82 15.17
CA PHE A 10 10.01 11.24 15.39
C PHE A 10 8.78 12.12 15.15
N VAL A 11 8.03 11.89 14.06
CA VAL A 11 6.78 12.61 13.77
C VAL A 11 5.72 12.36 14.86
N CYS A 12 5.62 11.13 15.39
CA CYS A 12 4.70 10.80 16.49
C CYS A 12 5.07 11.53 17.79
N LEU A 13 6.37 11.60 18.10
CA LEU A 13 6.87 12.28 19.29
C LEU A 13 6.67 13.80 19.18
N TRP A 14 6.88 14.37 17.99
CA TRP A 14 6.70 15.80 17.73
C TRP A 14 5.25 16.28 17.89
N HIS A 15 4.28 15.47 17.45
CA HIS A 15 2.85 15.80 17.56
C HIS A 15 2.22 15.44 18.92
N GLY A 16 3.02 15.13 19.94
CA GLY A 16 2.53 14.91 21.30
C GLY A 16 1.98 13.50 21.59
N GLY A 17 2.30 12.50 20.74
CA GLY A 17 2.03 11.10 21.05
C GLY A 17 0.55 10.69 21.08
N HIS A 18 -0.33 11.44 20.43
CA HIS A 18 -1.74 11.05 20.33
C HIS A 18 -1.90 9.70 19.62
N ASP A 19 -2.82 8.86 20.12
CA ASP A 19 -3.04 7.49 19.64
C ASP A 19 -3.25 7.39 18.12
N TYR A 20 -3.84 8.42 17.50
CA TYR A 20 -4.07 8.44 16.04
C TYR A 20 -2.78 8.46 15.22
N LEU A 21 -1.74 9.16 15.68
CA LEU A 21 -0.44 9.20 15.00
C LEU A 21 0.27 7.85 15.10
N ARG A 22 0.10 7.13 16.21
CA ARG A 22 0.71 5.82 16.42
C ARG A 22 0.10 4.77 15.49
N TYR A 23 -1.22 4.78 15.31
CA TYR A 23 -1.91 3.93 14.33
C TYR A 23 -1.52 4.30 12.88
N TRP A 24 -1.40 5.59 12.57
CA TRP A 24 -0.93 6.08 11.27
C TRP A 24 0.49 5.59 10.93
N ALA A 25 1.42 5.71 11.89
CA ALA A 25 2.80 5.27 11.73
C ALA A 25 2.89 3.75 11.54
N LEU A 26 2.09 2.97 12.30
CA LEU A 26 2.04 1.52 12.15
C LEU A 26 1.51 1.10 10.77
N MET A 27 0.44 1.73 10.28
CA MET A 27 -0.10 1.40 8.95
C MET A 27 0.90 1.69 7.83
N ASN A 28 1.59 2.83 7.88
CA ASN A 28 2.64 3.15 6.91
C ASN A 28 3.85 2.22 7.02
N TRP A 29 4.28 1.89 8.25
CA TRP A 29 5.40 0.98 8.46
C TRP A 29 5.08 -0.42 7.93
N VAL A 30 3.88 -0.94 8.16
CA VAL A 30 3.41 -2.21 7.58
C VAL A 30 3.42 -2.15 6.05
N GLY A 31 2.97 -1.05 5.44
CA GLY A 31 3.04 -0.86 3.99
C GLY A 31 4.47 -0.96 3.45
N VAL A 32 5.41 -0.24 4.07
CA VAL A 32 6.84 -0.27 3.71
C VAL A 32 7.47 -1.66 3.90
N VAL A 33 7.09 -2.37 4.96
CA VAL A 33 7.53 -3.75 5.22
C VAL A 33 7.03 -4.68 4.12
N VAL A 34 5.76 -4.59 3.73
CA VAL A 34 5.17 -5.39 2.65
C VAL A 34 5.88 -5.10 1.33
N GLU A 35 6.06 -3.83 0.95
CA GLU A 35 6.75 -3.46 -0.29
C GLU A 35 8.20 -3.96 -0.35
N SER A 36 8.93 -3.85 0.76
CA SER A 36 10.32 -4.30 0.83
C SER A 36 10.44 -5.83 0.84
N THR A 37 9.47 -6.51 1.47
CA THR A 37 9.37 -7.97 1.46
C THR A 37 9.06 -8.44 0.04
N LEU A 38 8.09 -7.83 -0.65
CA LEU A 38 7.77 -8.12 -2.04
C LEU A 38 9.01 -7.91 -2.93
N LYS A 39 9.69 -6.77 -2.82
CA LYS A 39 10.93 -6.52 -3.57
C LYS A 39 12.00 -7.59 -3.30
N SER A 40 12.19 -7.99 -2.05
CA SER A 40 13.16 -9.04 -1.68
C SER A 40 12.75 -10.41 -2.21
N VAL A 41 11.46 -10.73 -2.16
CA VAL A 41 10.87 -11.97 -2.69
C VAL A 41 11.06 -12.02 -4.22
N PHE A 42 10.82 -10.93 -4.93
CA PHE A 42 11.02 -10.84 -6.38
C PHE A 42 12.50 -10.77 -6.79
N ALA A 43 13.38 -10.22 -5.96
CA ALA A 43 14.83 -10.19 -6.20
C ALA A 43 15.51 -11.55 -5.93
N SER A 44 14.87 -12.44 -5.16
CA SER A 44 15.40 -13.76 -4.87
C SER A 44 15.33 -14.68 -6.09
N SER A 45 16.48 -15.12 -6.58
CA SER A 45 16.63 -16.00 -7.75
C SER A 45 15.91 -17.35 -7.60
N TYR A 46 15.77 -17.85 -6.38
CA TYR A 46 15.03 -19.07 -6.07
C TYR A 46 13.52 -18.91 -6.34
N ILE A 47 12.96 -17.76 -5.95
CA ILE A 47 11.53 -17.47 -6.16
C ILE A 47 11.26 -17.08 -7.61
N GLN A 48 12.17 -16.35 -8.26
CA GLN A 48 12.12 -16.10 -9.71
C GLN A 48 12.01 -17.40 -10.52
N SER A 49 12.77 -18.45 -10.15
CA SER A 49 12.71 -19.76 -10.82
C SER A 49 11.36 -20.46 -10.65
N ILE A 50 10.81 -20.45 -9.42
CA ILE A 50 9.51 -21.05 -9.10
C ILE A 50 8.36 -20.27 -9.75
N VAL A 51 8.44 -18.94 -9.73
CA VAL A 51 7.47 -18.03 -10.35
C VAL A 51 7.52 -18.17 -11.86
N LYS A 52 8.68 -18.15 -12.52
CA LYS A 52 8.76 -18.37 -13.99
C LYS A 52 8.16 -19.71 -14.42
N ARG A 53 8.28 -20.74 -13.58
CA ARG A 53 7.81 -22.09 -13.89
C ARG A 53 6.29 -22.26 -13.71
N ASN A 54 5.68 -21.49 -12.80
CA ASN A 54 4.24 -21.63 -12.46
C ASN A 54 3.39 -20.40 -12.82
N VAL A 55 3.98 -19.22 -13.02
CA VAL A 55 3.32 -17.92 -13.14
C VAL A 55 3.78 -17.25 -14.42
N SER A 56 2.84 -17.02 -15.33
CA SER A 56 3.09 -16.29 -16.57
C SER A 56 3.48 -14.83 -16.25
N PRO A 57 4.39 -14.19 -17.00
CA PRO A 57 4.81 -12.79 -16.77
C PRO A 57 3.63 -11.80 -16.76
N ALA A 58 2.53 -12.14 -17.42
CA ALA A 58 1.29 -11.36 -17.37
C ALA A 58 0.60 -11.39 -15.99
N ILE A 59 0.60 -12.52 -15.29
CA ILE A 59 0.01 -12.65 -13.94
C ILE A 59 0.88 -11.95 -12.91
N GLU A 60 2.21 -12.03 -13.05
CA GLU A 60 3.14 -11.29 -12.19
C GLU A 60 2.86 -9.77 -12.25
N ARG A 61 2.76 -9.21 -13.45
CA ARG A 61 2.40 -7.79 -13.64
C ARG A 61 1.06 -7.43 -13.01
N ARG A 62 0.04 -8.29 -13.14
CA ARG A 62 -1.29 -8.09 -12.53
C ARG A 62 -1.22 -8.10 -11.00
N CYS A 63 -0.46 -9.03 -10.42
CA CYS A 63 -0.26 -9.10 -8.97
C CYS A 63 0.46 -7.85 -8.45
N ILE A 64 1.50 -7.38 -9.13
CA ILE A 64 2.21 -6.15 -8.74
C ILE A 64 1.29 -4.95 -8.86
N ALA A 65 0.52 -4.83 -9.95
CA ALA A 65 -0.45 -3.74 -10.11
C ALA A 65 -1.53 -3.74 -9.02
N LEU A 66 -2.07 -4.90 -8.65
CA LEU A 66 -3.03 -5.05 -7.55
C LEU A 66 -2.42 -4.69 -6.20
N LEU A 67 -1.20 -5.15 -5.91
CA LEU A 67 -0.50 -4.84 -4.67
C LEU A 67 -0.18 -3.34 -4.57
N SER A 68 0.26 -2.71 -5.67
CA SER A 68 0.50 -1.27 -5.73
C SER A 68 -0.79 -0.46 -5.57
N ALA A 69 -1.89 -0.88 -6.20
CA ALA A 69 -3.20 -0.24 -6.03
C ALA A 69 -3.70 -0.32 -4.59
N PHE A 70 -3.56 -1.49 -3.97
CA PHE A 70 -3.92 -1.71 -2.57
C PHE A 70 -3.03 -0.91 -1.61
N SER A 71 -1.70 -0.90 -1.84
CA SER A 71 -0.74 -0.10 -1.06
C SER A 71 -1.10 1.39 -1.14
N THR A 72 -1.40 1.88 -2.35
CA THR A 72 -1.82 3.27 -2.58
C THR A 72 -3.12 3.61 -1.85
N ALA A 73 -4.13 2.72 -1.89
CA ALA A 73 -5.37 2.91 -1.15
C ALA A 73 -5.14 3.00 0.37
N MET A 74 -4.30 2.12 0.91
CA MET A 74 -3.94 2.12 2.33
C MET A 74 -3.13 3.35 2.71
N LEU A 75 -2.27 3.85 1.82
CA LEU A 75 -1.52 5.10 2.01
C LEU A 75 -2.44 6.33 2.05
N ILE A 76 -3.42 6.41 1.14
CA ILE A 76 -4.42 7.49 1.12
C ILE A 76 -5.23 7.48 2.41
N LEU A 77 -5.70 6.30 2.84
CA LEU A 77 -6.41 6.13 4.10
C LEU A 77 -5.54 6.56 5.29
N SER A 78 -4.27 6.20 5.29
CA SER A 78 -3.33 6.61 6.32
C SER A 78 -3.23 8.14 6.36
N ASN A 79 -2.98 8.80 5.22
CA ASN A 79 -2.92 10.26 5.17
C ASN A 79 -4.23 10.94 5.61
N LEU A 80 -5.38 10.33 5.32
CA LEU A 80 -6.68 10.81 5.81
C LEU A 80 -6.80 10.72 7.35
N VAL A 81 -6.28 9.64 7.97
CA VAL A 81 -6.23 9.51 9.44
C VAL A 81 -5.30 10.57 10.05
N PHE A 82 -4.21 10.91 9.38
CA PHE A 82 -3.29 11.97 9.83
C PHE A 82 -3.95 13.35 9.81
N LEU A 83 -4.65 13.71 8.72
CA LEU A 83 -5.32 15.00 8.60
C LEU A 83 -6.63 15.11 9.40
N GLY A 84 -7.43 14.04 9.45
CA GLY A 84 -8.78 14.04 10.03
C GLY A 84 -8.91 13.37 11.41
N GLY A 85 -7.82 12.81 11.94
CA GLY A 85 -7.82 12.04 13.19
C GLY A 85 -8.48 10.66 13.09
N ILE A 86 -8.42 9.89 14.19
CA ILE A 86 -9.00 8.52 14.27
C ILE A 86 -10.48 8.51 13.93
N HIS A 87 -11.24 9.55 14.30
CA HIS A 87 -12.69 9.55 14.13
C HIS A 87 -13.09 9.53 12.64
N VAL A 88 -12.48 10.41 11.83
CA VAL A 88 -12.69 10.45 10.38
C VAL A 88 -12.17 9.17 9.73
N GLY A 89 -10.99 8.70 10.14
CA GLY A 89 -10.44 7.43 9.64
C GLY A 89 -11.35 6.23 9.88
N ARG A 90 -11.96 6.13 11.07
CA ARG A 90 -12.87 5.03 11.42
C ARG A 90 -14.19 5.12 10.66
N ILE A 91 -14.72 6.33 10.44
CA ILE A 91 -15.89 6.54 9.59
C ILE A 91 -15.60 6.11 8.16
N PHE A 92 -14.45 6.53 7.62
CA PHE A 92 -14.04 6.20 6.26
C PHE A 92 -13.81 4.69 6.10
N TRP A 93 -13.14 4.06 7.06
CA TRP A 93 -12.97 2.60 7.10
C TRP A 93 -14.32 1.88 7.08
N LYS A 94 -15.25 2.28 7.94
CA LYS A 94 -16.59 1.66 8.01
C LYS A 94 -17.37 1.88 6.71
N ARG A 95 -17.32 3.08 6.13
CA ARG A 95 -18.00 3.43 4.88
C ARG A 95 -17.44 2.67 3.69
N VAL A 96 -16.12 2.57 3.57
CA VAL A 96 -15.45 1.97 2.41
C VAL A 96 -15.37 0.45 2.52
N PHE A 97 -14.91 -0.08 3.65
CA PHE A 97 -14.63 -1.50 3.80
C PHE A 97 -15.82 -2.31 4.30
N VAL A 98 -16.68 -1.74 5.15
CA VAL A 98 -17.79 -2.50 5.77
C VAL A 98 -19.11 -2.31 5.02
N GLN A 99 -19.47 -1.05 4.72
CA GLN A 99 -20.75 -0.74 4.07
C GLN A 99 -20.65 -0.65 2.54
N GLY A 100 -19.52 -0.16 2.04
CA GLY A 100 -19.33 0.20 0.64
C GLY A 100 -18.39 -0.72 -0.13
N TRP A 101 -18.13 -1.95 0.33
CA TRP A 101 -17.14 -2.83 -0.29
C TRP A 101 -17.36 -2.99 -1.80
N SER A 102 -18.59 -3.32 -2.21
CA SER A 102 -18.90 -3.52 -3.63
C SER A 102 -19.06 -2.21 -4.42
N ASN A 103 -19.55 -1.15 -3.79
CA ASN A 103 -19.96 0.08 -4.49
C ASN A 103 -18.92 1.20 -4.44
N ILE A 104 -17.97 1.15 -3.52
CA ILE A 104 -16.97 2.19 -3.28
C ILE A 104 -15.56 1.59 -3.34
N ALA A 105 -15.29 0.54 -2.56
CA ALA A 105 -13.94 -0.04 -2.51
C ALA A 105 -13.56 -0.69 -3.86
N LEU A 106 -14.48 -1.42 -4.49
CA LEU A 106 -14.24 -2.08 -5.77
C LEU A 106 -13.94 -1.09 -6.92
N PRO A 107 -14.76 -0.05 -7.19
CA PRO A 107 -14.42 0.92 -8.23
C PRO A 107 -13.17 1.76 -7.90
N MET A 108 -12.94 2.08 -6.62
CA MET A 108 -11.72 2.78 -6.19
C MET A 108 -10.46 1.93 -6.45
N LEU A 109 -10.49 0.64 -6.09
CA LEU A 109 -9.39 -0.28 -6.37
C LEU A 109 -9.22 -0.52 -7.87
N ALA A 110 -10.30 -0.62 -8.65
CA ALA A 110 -10.23 -0.76 -10.09
C ALA A 110 -9.55 0.47 -10.74
N PHE A 111 -9.91 1.67 -10.29
CA PHE A 111 -9.27 2.91 -10.76
C PHE A 111 -7.78 2.95 -10.41
N LEU A 112 -7.43 2.68 -9.15
CA LEU A 112 -6.03 2.62 -8.71
C LEU A 112 -5.24 1.52 -9.42
N TYR A 113 -5.88 0.39 -9.71
CA TYR A 113 -5.29 -0.70 -10.48
C TYR A 113 -4.97 -0.27 -11.91
N CYS A 114 -5.89 0.42 -12.59
CA CYS A 114 -5.63 0.98 -13.92
C CYS A 114 -4.45 1.97 -13.88
N PHE A 115 -4.38 2.84 -12.87
CA PHE A 115 -3.25 3.75 -12.67
C PHE A 115 -1.94 3.01 -12.46
N ALA A 116 -1.93 2.01 -11.58
CA ALA A 116 -0.76 1.18 -11.32
C ALA A 116 -0.29 0.43 -12.58
N GLN A 117 -1.23 -0.06 -13.39
CA GLN A 117 -0.94 -0.75 -14.64
C GLN A 117 -0.30 0.18 -15.68
N ILE A 118 -0.79 1.42 -15.80
CA ILE A 118 -0.18 2.45 -16.67
C ILE A 118 1.24 2.79 -16.17
N GLY A 119 1.42 2.99 -14.86
CA GLY A 119 2.73 3.29 -14.27
C GLY A 119 3.77 2.18 -14.48
N LEU A 120 3.34 0.91 -14.40
CA LEU A 120 4.20 -0.24 -14.70
C LEU A 120 4.61 -0.29 -16.17
N GLU A 121 3.69 -0.01 -17.10
CA GLU A 121 4.00 0.04 -18.53
C GLU A 121 4.99 1.18 -18.84
N TRP A 122 4.78 2.37 -18.27
CA TRP A 122 5.69 3.51 -18.42
C TRP A 122 7.11 3.20 -17.93
N THR A 123 7.23 2.52 -16.79
CA THR A 123 8.55 2.13 -16.24
C THR A 123 9.27 1.09 -17.11
N SER A 124 8.51 0.27 -17.85
CA SER A 124 9.08 -0.76 -18.73
C SER A 124 9.59 -0.25 -20.08
N ARG A 125 9.31 1.02 -20.42
CA ARG A 125 9.80 1.68 -21.64
C ARG A 125 10.50 2.99 -21.25
N PRO A 126 11.81 2.95 -20.92
CA PRO A 126 12.55 4.19 -20.73
C PRO A 126 12.61 4.98 -22.06
N PRO A 127 12.58 6.32 -22.00
CA PRO A 127 12.80 7.18 -23.17
C PRO A 127 14.25 7.07 -23.69
#